data_AF-A0A6N9PEJ0-F1
#
_entry.id   AF-A0A6N9PEJ0-F1
#
_cell.length_a   1.000
_cell.length_b   1.000
_cell.length_c   1.000
_cell.angle_alpha   90.00
_cell.angle_beta   90.00
_cell.angle_gamma   90.00
#
_symmetry.space_group_name_H-M   'P 1'
#
loop_
_entity.id
_entity.type
_entity.pdbx_description
1 polymer ?
#
loop_
_entity_poly.entity_id
_entity_poly.type
_entity_poly.pdbx_seq_one_letter_code
_entity_poly.pdbx_strand_id
1 'polypeptide(L)'
;WLKANPNIGKTVTYETYQKDVDRAETAPSTRNDMLAKRFGLPMEGYTYYFTYEETLPHRRQKFWQLPCALGCDLSQGDDFCSFTFLFPLRGGAFGVKTRNYITSLTLNKLPAAMRLKYEDFIAEGSLIVMEGTVLDLMQVYEDLDDHIINCGYDVRCLGYDPYNAKEFVERWSSENGPYGIEKVIQGAKTESVPLGELKKFSEQRMLIFDEELMTFAMGNCITIEDTNGNRKLMKKRSEQKIDAVAAMMDAYIAYRHNPEAFE
;
A
#
# COMPACT_ATOMS: atom_id res chain seq x y z
N TRP A 1 20.51 24.68 0.09
CA TRP A 1 20.19 25.26 1.41
C TRP A 1 20.22 26.78 1.43
N LEU A 2 21.32 27.43 1.01
CA LEU A 2 21.47 28.89 1.05
C LEU A 2 20.33 29.65 0.34
N LYS A 3 19.83 29.14 -0.79
CA LYS A 3 18.70 29.71 -1.55
C LYS A 3 17.39 29.77 -0.76
N ALA A 4 17.14 28.79 0.11
CA ALA A 4 15.92 28.70 0.90
C ALA A 4 16.09 29.27 2.33
N ASN A 5 17.33 29.27 2.84
CA ASN A 5 17.67 29.70 4.19
C ASN A 5 18.78 30.76 4.15
N PRO A 6 18.48 32.01 3.74
CA PRO A 6 19.49 33.06 3.54
C PRO A 6 20.22 33.50 4.82
N ASN A 7 19.69 33.13 6.00
CA ASN A 7 20.27 33.41 7.31
C ASN A 7 21.25 32.32 7.81
N ILE A 8 21.42 31.22 7.07
CA ILE A 8 22.34 30.14 7.43
C ILE A 8 23.79 30.65 7.42
N GLY A 9 24.54 30.34 8.48
CA GLY A 9 25.87 30.88 8.73
C GLY A 9 25.92 32.30 9.31
N LYS A 10 24.77 32.94 9.57
CA LYS A 10 24.68 34.25 10.23
C LYS A 10 24.03 34.17 11.61
N THR A 11 22.78 33.71 11.67
CA THR A 11 22.01 33.57 12.93
C THR A 11 21.74 32.12 13.31
N VAL A 12 21.87 31.19 12.36
CA VAL A 12 21.72 29.75 12.57
C VAL A 12 22.85 29.02 11.86
N THR A 13 23.46 28.01 12.49
CA THR A 13 24.59 27.29 11.92
C THR A 13 24.14 26.20 10.93
N TYR A 14 25.05 25.78 10.06
CA TYR A 14 24.82 24.65 9.15
C TYR A 14 24.53 23.34 9.91
N GLU A 15 25.20 23.14 11.04
CA GLU A 15 25.03 21.95 11.87
C GLU A 15 23.63 21.87 12.49
N THR A 16 23.07 23.00 12.96
CA THR A 16 21.69 23.04 13.46
C THR A 16 20.69 22.66 12.37
N TYR A 17 20.88 23.17 11.15
CA TYR A 17 20.03 22.80 10.02
C TYR A 17 20.19 21.32 9.63
N GLN A 18 21.40 20.78 9.61
CA GLN A 18 21.61 19.36 9.34
C GLN A 18 20.88 18.49 10.36
N LYS A 19 20.98 18.79 11.66
CA LYS A 19 20.25 18.07 12.71
C LYS A 19 18.72 18.16 12.55
N ASP A 20 18.21 19.32 12.15
CA ASP A 20 16.78 19.51 11.86
C ASP A 20 16.34 18.69 10.62
N VAL A 21 17.19 18.60 9.58
CA VAL A 21 16.97 17.75 8.39
C VAL A 21 16.97 16.28 8.78
N ASP A 22 18.00 15.81 9.49
CA ASP A 22 18.14 14.41 9.91
C ASP A 22 16.93 13.98 10.77
N ARG A 23 16.49 14.85 11.69
CA ARG A 23 15.27 14.61 12.48
C ARG A 23 14.02 14.55 11.60
N ALA A 24 13.88 15.47 10.65
CA ALA A 24 12.78 15.48 9.69
C ALA A 24 12.76 14.25 8.76
N GLU A 25 13.90 13.63 8.47
CA GLU A 25 13.97 12.37 7.71
C GLU A 25 13.37 11.20 8.50
N THR A 26 13.63 11.16 9.81
CA THR A 26 13.15 10.09 10.70
C THR A 26 11.71 10.27 11.20
N ALA A 27 11.14 11.47 11.13
CA ALA A 27 9.80 11.77 11.68
C ALA A 27 8.90 12.49 10.66
N PRO A 28 7.84 11.83 10.13
CA PRO A 28 6.97 12.38 9.09
C PRO A 28 6.30 13.70 9.49
N SER A 29 5.95 13.86 10.77
CA SER A 29 5.31 15.06 11.30
C SER A 29 6.22 16.28 11.28
N THR A 30 7.50 16.11 11.62
CA THR A 30 8.50 17.17 11.55
C THR A 30 8.96 17.45 10.12
N ARG A 31 8.85 16.48 9.20
CA ARG A 31 9.22 16.65 7.80
C ARG A 31 8.44 17.77 7.11
N ASN A 32 7.12 17.77 7.27
CA ASN A 32 6.27 18.79 6.66
C ASN A 32 6.55 20.17 7.24
N ASP A 33 6.72 20.25 8.55
CA ASP A 33 7.08 21.49 9.24
C ASP A 33 8.43 22.03 8.75
N MET A 34 9.38 21.13 8.49
CA MET A 34 10.69 21.46 7.97
C MET A 34 10.62 21.94 6.50
N LEU A 35 9.93 21.20 5.62
CA LEU A 35 9.73 21.58 4.22
C LEU A 35 8.97 22.91 4.09
N ALA A 36 7.94 23.14 4.91
CA ALA A 36 7.18 24.39 4.93
C ALA A 36 7.96 25.56 5.52
N LYS A 37 8.48 25.42 6.75
CA LYS A 37 9.08 26.54 7.48
C LYS A 37 10.53 26.82 7.08
N ARG A 38 11.28 25.82 6.60
CA ARG A 38 12.71 25.96 6.23
C ARG A 38 12.95 25.96 4.74
N PHE A 39 12.10 25.31 3.94
CA PHE A 39 12.27 25.27 2.48
C PHE A 39 11.22 26.06 1.71
N GLY A 40 10.23 26.62 2.38
CA GLY A 40 9.19 27.43 1.75
C GLY A 40 8.30 26.63 0.80
N LEU A 41 8.28 25.31 0.94
CA LEU A 41 7.41 24.44 0.15
C LEU A 41 6.05 24.40 0.83
N PRO A 42 4.96 24.81 0.17
CA PRO A 42 3.63 24.77 0.78
C PRO A 42 3.25 23.32 1.10
N MET A 43 3.32 22.96 2.37
CA MET A 43 2.88 21.66 2.86
C MET A 43 1.47 21.80 3.40
N GLU A 44 0.51 21.18 2.73
CA GLU A 44 -0.86 21.01 3.26
C GLU A 44 -0.78 20.16 4.55
N GLY A 45 -1.51 20.51 5.62
CA GLY A 45 -1.37 20.01 7.00
C GLY A 45 -1.61 18.52 7.28
N TYR A 46 -1.51 17.64 6.28
CA TYR A 46 -1.57 16.19 6.43
C TYR A 46 -0.16 15.61 6.33
N THR A 47 0.20 14.80 7.31
CA THR A 47 1.50 14.12 7.35
C THR A 47 1.34 12.73 6.72
N TYR A 48 2.24 12.39 5.80
CA TYR A 48 2.27 11.05 5.22
C TYR A 48 2.49 10.03 6.32
N TYR A 49 1.76 8.92 6.26
CA TYR A 49 1.71 7.95 7.33
C TYR A 49 3.01 7.13 7.42
N PHE A 50 3.55 6.74 6.27
CA PHE A 50 4.86 6.09 6.16
C PHE A 50 5.95 7.13 5.88
N THR A 51 7.09 7.03 6.55
CA THR A 51 8.31 7.80 6.25
C THR A 51 8.87 7.39 4.90
N TYR A 52 9.78 8.21 4.35
CA TYR A 52 10.48 7.84 3.13
C TYR A 52 11.27 6.53 3.27
N GLU A 53 11.97 6.34 4.39
CA GLU A 53 12.76 5.14 4.66
C GLU A 53 11.89 3.87 4.67
N GLU A 54 10.69 3.96 5.23
CA GLU A 54 9.71 2.88 5.24
C GLU A 54 9.22 2.49 3.85
N THR A 55 9.17 3.43 2.90
CA THR A 55 8.73 3.16 1.52
C THR A 55 9.80 2.54 0.64
N LEU A 56 11.06 2.47 1.08
CA LEU A 56 12.15 2.00 0.22
C LEU A 56 12.02 0.49 -0.06
N PRO A 57 12.11 0.05 -1.32
CA PRO A 57 12.01 -1.37 -1.65
C PRO A 57 13.21 -2.14 -1.08
N HIS A 58 12.97 -3.42 -0.80
CA HIS A 58 13.98 -4.39 -0.43
C HIS A 58 14.58 -5.03 -1.69
N ARG A 59 15.62 -5.84 -1.48
CA ARG A 59 16.13 -6.69 -2.56
C ARG A 59 15.04 -7.64 -3.04
N ARG A 60 15.05 -7.92 -4.34
CA ARG A 60 14.09 -8.80 -4.99
C ARG A 60 13.89 -10.10 -4.21
N GLN A 61 12.65 -10.41 -3.87
CA GLN A 61 12.24 -11.62 -3.17
C GLN A 61 11.38 -12.52 -4.05
N LYS A 62 11.41 -13.82 -3.74
CA LYS A 62 10.49 -14.82 -4.27
C LYS A 62 9.89 -15.59 -3.10
N PHE A 63 8.58 -15.77 -3.10
CA PHE A 63 7.84 -16.45 -2.05
C PHE A 63 7.20 -17.76 -2.56
N TRP A 64 7.93 -18.48 -3.40
CA TRP A 64 7.49 -19.74 -4.02
C TRP A 64 7.10 -20.78 -2.97
N GLN A 65 5.89 -21.34 -3.07
CA GLN A 65 5.32 -22.34 -2.15
C GLN A 65 5.22 -21.89 -0.70
N LEU A 66 5.25 -20.57 -0.44
CA LEU A 66 4.98 -20.06 0.89
C LEU A 66 3.50 -19.74 1.06
N PRO A 67 2.96 -19.97 2.28
CA PRO A 67 1.60 -19.60 2.58
C PRO A 67 1.46 -18.08 2.66
N CYS A 68 0.33 -17.57 2.18
CA CYS A 68 -0.02 -16.16 2.29
C CYS A 68 -1.49 -15.92 2.60
N ALA A 69 -1.75 -14.79 3.24
CA ALA A 69 -3.06 -14.16 3.23
C ALA A 69 -3.16 -13.28 1.97
N LEU A 70 -4.30 -13.33 1.31
CA LEU A 70 -4.63 -12.44 0.20
C LEU A 70 -5.55 -11.33 0.71
N GLY A 71 -5.29 -10.09 0.33
CA GLY A 71 -6.20 -8.98 0.57
C GLY A 71 -6.61 -8.34 -0.74
N CYS A 72 -7.85 -7.86 -0.80
CA CYS A 72 -8.48 -7.37 -2.03
C CYS A 72 -9.14 -6.01 -1.83
N ASP A 73 -8.75 -5.02 -2.64
CA ASP A 73 -9.44 -3.72 -2.81
C ASP A 73 -10.02 -3.65 -4.23
N LEU A 74 -11.33 -3.90 -4.36
CA LEU A 74 -11.97 -4.21 -5.64
C LEU A 74 -12.64 -2.99 -6.29
N SER A 75 -11.83 -2.00 -6.69
CA SER A 75 -12.32 -0.85 -7.43
C SER A 75 -12.62 -1.16 -8.91
N GLN A 76 -13.75 -0.65 -9.42
CA GLN A 76 -14.11 -0.70 -10.84
C GLN A 76 -13.94 0.66 -11.55
N GLY A 77 -13.45 1.67 -10.84
CA GLY A 77 -13.35 3.06 -11.32
C GLY A 77 -11.95 3.46 -11.78
N ASP A 78 -11.55 4.69 -11.45
CA ASP A 78 -10.24 5.24 -11.81
C ASP A 78 -9.11 4.78 -10.86
N ASP A 79 -9.44 4.01 -9.81
CA ASP A 79 -8.48 3.45 -8.84
C ASP A 79 -7.97 2.08 -9.26
N PHE A 80 -6.94 1.60 -8.58
CA PHE A 80 -6.45 0.26 -8.81
C PHE A 80 -7.41 -0.75 -8.19
N CYS A 81 -7.80 -1.76 -8.95
CA CYS A 81 -8.25 -3.01 -8.37
C CYS A 81 -6.99 -3.74 -7.89
N SER A 82 -6.83 -3.87 -6.58
CA SER A 82 -5.53 -4.23 -5.97
C SER A 82 -5.64 -5.50 -5.16
N PHE A 83 -4.63 -6.35 -5.32
CA PHE A 83 -4.46 -7.58 -4.58
C PHE A 83 -3.10 -7.57 -3.91
N THR A 84 -3.07 -7.79 -2.61
CA THR A 84 -1.81 -7.88 -1.86
C THR A 84 -1.68 -9.26 -1.22
N PHE A 85 -0.61 -9.95 -1.56
CA PHE A 85 -0.20 -11.21 -0.95
C PHE A 85 0.72 -10.91 0.23
N LEU A 86 0.31 -11.32 1.42
CA LEU A 86 1.02 -11.13 2.66
C LEU A 86 1.54 -12.49 3.18
N PHE A 87 2.85 -12.69 3.10
CA PHE A 87 3.52 -13.93 3.46
C PHE A 87 4.10 -13.82 4.88
N PRO A 88 3.54 -14.46 5.91
CA PRO A 88 4.21 -14.53 7.21
C PRO A 88 5.57 -15.25 7.08
N LEU A 89 6.63 -14.59 7.51
CA LEU A 89 8.01 -15.09 7.47
C LEU A 89 8.51 -15.44 8.87
N ARG A 90 9.59 -16.23 8.90
CA ARG A 90 10.30 -16.51 10.16
C ARG A 90 10.79 -15.21 10.79
N GLY A 91 10.69 -15.11 12.12
CA GLY A 91 11.08 -13.92 12.87
C GLY A 91 10.00 -12.82 12.90
N GLY A 92 8.79 -13.12 12.43
CA GLY A 92 7.63 -12.21 12.53
C GLY A 92 7.57 -11.13 11.46
N ALA A 93 8.48 -11.16 10.48
CA ALA A 93 8.42 -10.29 9.30
C ALA A 93 7.35 -10.79 8.32
N PHE A 94 6.94 -9.93 7.40
CA PHE A 94 6.01 -10.26 6.35
C PHE A 94 6.61 -9.98 4.98
N GLY A 95 6.60 -10.97 4.10
CA GLY A 95 6.79 -10.77 2.68
C GLY A 95 5.55 -10.12 2.08
N VAL A 96 5.74 -9.20 1.14
CA VAL A 96 4.63 -8.47 0.51
C VAL A 96 4.84 -8.48 -1.00
N LYS A 97 3.82 -8.92 -1.73
CA LYS A 97 3.72 -8.84 -3.20
C LYS A 97 2.37 -8.28 -3.59
N THR A 98 2.33 -7.51 -4.67
CA THR A 98 1.11 -6.87 -5.13
C THR A 98 0.83 -7.21 -6.59
N ARG A 99 -0.45 -7.30 -6.91
CA ARG A 99 -0.94 -7.41 -8.28
C ARG A 99 -2.11 -6.46 -8.43
N ASN A 100 -1.99 -5.52 -9.37
CA ASN A 100 -2.90 -4.39 -9.47
C ASN A 100 -3.41 -4.30 -10.90
N TYR A 101 -4.63 -3.84 -11.08
CA TYR A 101 -5.31 -3.83 -12.37
C TYR A 101 -5.91 -2.46 -12.65
N ILE A 102 -5.80 -2.06 -13.91
CA ILE A 102 -6.48 -0.90 -14.50
C ILE A 102 -7.01 -1.24 -15.88
N THR A 103 -7.83 -0.36 -16.44
CA THR A 103 -8.25 -0.46 -17.84
C THR A 103 -7.32 0.30 -18.78
N SER A 104 -7.31 -0.08 -20.06
CA SER A 104 -6.59 0.66 -21.11
C SER A 104 -7.09 2.10 -21.26
N LEU A 105 -8.38 2.36 -20.99
CA LEU A 105 -8.93 3.72 -20.90
C LEU A 105 -8.26 4.53 -19.78
N THR A 106 -8.15 3.98 -18.58
CA THR A 106 -7.53 4.65 -17.43
C THR A 106 -6.08 5.01 -17.75
N LEU A 107 -5.30 4.07 -18.29
CA LEU A 107 -3.91 4.31 -18.70
C LEU A 107 -3.78 5.43 -19.75
N ASN A 108 -4.69 5.47 -20.72
CA ASN A 108 -4.66 6.44 -21.82
C ASN A 108 -5.07 7.86 -21.41
N LYS A 109 -5.81 8.00 -20.31
CA LYS A 109 -6.18 9.30 -19.75
C LYS A 109 -5.11 9.90 -18.84
N LEU A 110 -4.07 9.15 -18.49
CA LEU A 110 -3.04 9.66 -17.58
C LEU A 110 -2.22 10.79 -18.22
N PRO A 111 -1.86 11.82 -17.44
CA PRO A 111 -0.84 12.78 -17.84
C PRO A 111 0.49 12.07 -18.11
N ALA A 112 1.29 12.60 -19.05
CA ALA A 112 2.54 11.98 -19.50
C ALA A 112 3.50 11.61 -18.35
N ALA A 113 3.64 12.49 -17.35
CA ALA A 113 4.52 12.23 -16.20
C ALA A 113 4.04 11.06 -15.33
N MET A 114 2.73 10.91 -15.13
CA MET A 114 2.16 9.78 -14.38
C MET A 114 2.20 8.50 -15.19
N ARG A 115 2.03 8.60 -16.52
CA ARG A 115 2.10 7.46 -17.42
C ARG A 115 3.45 6.76 -17.37
N LEU A 116 4.56 7.51 -17.35
CA LEU A 116 5.91 6.93 -17.21
C LEU A 116 6.01 6.03 -15.98
N LYS A 117 5.48 6.49 -14.85
CA LYS A 117 5.48 5.72 -13.60
C LYS A 117 4.63 4.45 -13.69
N TYR A 118 3.50 4.51 -14.40
CA TYR A 118 2.67 3.32 -14.64
C TYR A 118 3.33 2.34 -15.60
N GLU A 119 4.07 2.84 -16.60
CA GLU A 119 4.89 2.02 -17.49
C GLU A 119 5.97 1.27 -16.72
N ASP A 120 6.59 1.89 -15.71
CA ASP A 120 7.51 1.21 -14.79
C ASP A 120 6.81 0.07 -14.01
N PHE A 121 5.59 0.31 -13.51
CA PHE A 121 4.80 -0.71 -12.80
C PHE A 121 4.39 -1.88 -13.70
N ILE A 122 4.09 -1.59 -14.96
CA ILE A 122 3.79 -2.61 -15.98
C ILE A 122 5.05 -3.42 -16.29
N ALA A 123 6.19 -2.75 -16.45
CA ALA A 123 7.46 -3.41 -16.73
C ALA A 123 7.95 -4.30 -15.57
N GLU A 124 7.71 -3.92 -14.32
CA GLU A 124 8.02 -4.76 -13.16
C GLU A 124 7.00 -5.91 -12.95
N GLY A 125 5.81 -5.80 -13.57
CA GLY A 125 4.75 -6.82 -13.54
C GLY A 125 3.77 -6.70 -12.36
N SER A 126 3.81 -5.58 -11.62
CA SER A 126 2.90 -5.30 -10.50
C SER A 126 1.60 -4.63 -10.95
N LEU A 127 1.57 -4.03 -12.14
CA LEU A 127 0.39 -3.40 -12.76
C LEU A 127 0.04 -4.05 -14.10
N ILE A 128 -1.21 -4.51 -14.21
CA ILE A 128 -1.75 -5.22 -15.37
C ILE A 128 -2.83 -4.33 -15.99
N VAL A 129 -2.80 -4.25 -17.32
CA VAL A 129 -3.73 -3.41 -18.08
C VAL A 129 -4.73 -4.32 -18.78
N MET A 130 -5.98 -4.25 -18.34
CA MET A 130 -7.09 -4.96 -18.95
C MET A 130 -7.69 -4.11 -20.07
N GLU A 131 -8.06 -4.73 -21.18
CA GLU A 131 -8.65 -3.98 -22.29
C GLU A 131 -10.07 -3.51 -21.98
N GLY A 132 -10.38 -2.26 -22.32
CA GLY A 132 -11.72 -1.70 -22.20
C GLY A 132 -11.81 -0.41 -21.39
N THR A 133 -13.04 -0.07 -21.00
CA THR A 133 -13.37 1.16 -20.28
C THR A 133 -13.72 0.91 -18.82
N VAL A 134 -14.38 -0.20 -18.54
CA VAL A 134 -14.77 -0.67 -17.21
C VAL A 134 -14.03 -1.97 -16.94
N LEU A 135 -13.52 -2.13 -15.72
CA LEU A 135 -12.77 -3.31 -15.34
C LEU A 135 -13.73 -4.51 -15.16
N ASP A 136 -13.51 -5.57 -15.94
CA ASP A 136 -14.22 -6.83 -15.81
C ASP A 136 -13.57 -7.67 -14.70
N LEU A 137 -14.23 -7.76 -13.54
CA LEU A 137 -13.71 -8.48 -12.38
C LEU A 137 -13.57 -9.99 -12.63
N MET A 138 -14.31 -10.57 -13.58
CA MET A 138 -14.16 -11.98 -13.91
C MET A 138 -12.88 -12.23 -14.70
N GLN A 139 -12.52 -11.34 -15.64
CA GLN A 139 -11.22 -11.43 -16.31
C GLN A 139 -10.05 -11.19 -15.35
N VAL A 140 -10.23 -10.26 -14.39
CA VAL A 140 -9.25 -10.04 -13.32
C VAL A 140 -9.07 -11.29 -12.46
N TYR A 141 -10.16 -12.00 -12.16
CA TYR A 141 -10.10 -13.26 -11.42
C TYR A 141 -9.28 -14.32 -12.17
N GLU A 142 -9.53 -14.53 -13.46
CA GLU A 142 -8.77 -15.51 -14.26
C GLU A 142 -7.27 -15.19 -14.25
N ASP A 143 -6.88 -13.93 -14.50
CA ASP A 143 -5.47 -13.53 -14.50
C ASP A 143 -4.82 -13.65 -13.12
N LEU A 144 -5.59 -13.36 -12.04
CA LEU A 144 -5.12 -13.54 -10.67
C LEU A 144 -4.90 -15.02 -10.34
N ASP A 145 -5.82 -15.91 -10.72
CA ASP A 145 -5.71 -17.34 -10.48
C ASP A 145 -4.51 -17.92 -11.24
N ASP A 146 -4.36 -17.57 -12.52
CA ASP A 146 -3.17 -17.91 -13.32
C ASP A 146 -1.89 -17.40 -12.65
N HIS A 147 -1.89 -16.19 -12.10
CA HIS A 147 -0.74 -15.65 -11.39
C HIS A 147 -0.40 -16.43 -10.12
N ILE A 148 -1.41 -16.79 -9.32
CA ILE A 148 -1.26 -17.59 -8.09
C ILE A 148 -0.64 -18.95 -8.43
N ILE A 149 -1.16 -19.63 -9.46
CA ILE A 149 -0.65 -20.91 -9.96
C ILE A 149 0.80 -20.78 -10.45
N ASN A 150 1.07 -19.79 -11.29
CA ASN A 150 2.40 -19.58 -11.89
C ASN A 150 3.47 -19.17 -10.86
N CYS A 151 3.08 -18.48 -9.79
CA CYS A 151 3.99 -18.12 -8.69
C CYS A 151 4.05 -19.17 -7.58
N GLY A 152 3.19 -20.19 -7.63
CA GLY A 152 3.09 -21.22 -6.61
C GLY A 152 2.74 -20.67 -5.23
N TYR A 153 1.87 -19.66 -5.16
CA TYR A 153 1.43 -19.10 -3.89
C TYR A 153 0.36 -20.00 -3.24
N ASP A 154 0.50 -20.24 -1.93
CA ASP A 154 -0.45 -21.02 -1.14
C ASP A 154 -1.37 -20.04 -0.38
N VAL A 155 -2.45 -19.61 -1.03
CA VAL A 155 -3.39 -18.63 -0.44
C VAL A 155 -4.30 -19.34 0.56
N ARG A 156 -4.17 -19.00 1.84
CA ARG A 156 -4.88 -19.69 2.94
C ARG A 156 -6.07 -18.92 3.53
N CYS A 157 -6.07 -17.61 3.37
CA CYS A 157 -7.20 -16.76 3.74
C CYS A 157 -7.29 -15.55 2.81
N LEU A 158 -8.49 -14.98 2.72
CA LEU A 158 -8.80 -13.83 1.87
C LEU A 158 -9.52 -12.76 2.69
N GLY A 159 -8.92 -11.59 2.81
CA GLY A 159 -9.55 -10.40 3.38
C GLY A 159 -10.08 -9.49 2.28
N TYR A 160 -11.27 -8.94 2.45
CA TYR A 160 -11.83 -8.03 1.46
C TYR A 160 -12.78 -7.02 2.09
N ASP A 161 -12.83 -5.83 1.51
CA ASP A 161 -13.89 -4.88 1.80
C ASP A 161 -15.18 -5.25 1.02
N PRO A 162 -16.37 -5.14 1.62
CA PRO A 162 -17.61 -5.62 1.00
C PRO A 162 -18.11 -4.79 -0.19
N TYR A 163 -17.53 -3.62 -0.46
CA TYR A 163 -17.97 -2.76 -1.54
C TYR A 163 -17.50 -3.36 -2.88
N ASN A 164 -18.40 -3.57 -3.84
CA ASN A 164 -18.13 -4.17 -5.16
C ASN A 164 -17.56 -5.61 -5.19
N ALA A 165 -17.29 -6.22 -4.04
CA ALA A 165 -16.61 -7.52 -3.95
C ALA A 165 -17.50 -8.77 -4.11
N LYS A 166 -18.83 -8.60 -4.13
CA LYS A 166 -19.77 -9.71 -3.98
C LYS A 166 -19.55 -10.84 -4.98
N GLU A 167 -19.49 -10.52 -6.27
CA GLU A 167 -19.37 -11.52 -7.35
C GLU A 167 -18.00 -12.23 -7.31
N PHE A 168 -16.93 -11.47 -7.08
CA PHE A 168 -15.57 -12.00 -6.95
C PHE A 168 -15.47 -13.00 -5.78
N VAL A 169 -16.01 -12.64 -4.62
CA VAL A 169 -15.96 -13.48 -3.41
C VAL A 169 -16.86 -14.69 -3.52
N GLU A 170 -18.04 -14.57 -4.14
CA GLU A 170 -18.91 -15.72 -4.42
C GLU A 170 -18.20 -16.77 -5.28
N ARG A 171 -17.51 -16.32 -6.34
CA ARG A 171 -16.71 -17.20 -7.18
C ARG A 171 -15.54 -17.81 -6.42
N TRP A 172 -14.74 -16.98 -5.74
CA TRP A 172 -13.61 -17.44 -4.93
C TRP A 172 -14.04 -18.52 -3.93
N SER A 173 -15.14 -18.29 -3.22
CA SER A 173 -15.70 -19.24 -2.25
C SER A 173 -16.18 -20.54 -2.89
N SER A 174 -16.65 -20.50 -4.13
CA SER A 174 -17.10 -21.71 -4.84
C SER A 174 -15.94 -22.57 -5.31
N GLU A 175 -14.81 -21.97 -5.67
CA GLU A 175 -13.65 -22.67 -6.23
C GLU A 175 -12.64 -23.08 -5.15
N ASN A 176 -12.41 -22.22 -4.15
CA ASN A 176 -11.42 -22.42 -3.08
C ASN A 176 -12.03 -22.82 -1.73
N GLY A 177 -13.36 -22.77 -1.62
CA GLY A 177 -14.09 -23.00 -0.37
C GLY A 177 -14.27 -21.72 0.46
N PRO A 178 -15.22 -21.72 1.42
CA PRO A 178 -15.56 -20.54 2.21
C PRO A 178 -14.64 -20.28 3.41
N TYR A 179 -13.76 -21.23 3.75
CA TYR A 179 -12.89 -21.12 4.92
C TYR A 179 -11.83 -20.02 4.72
N GLY A 180 -11.56 -19.23 5.75
CA GLY A 180 -10.58 -18.15 5.70
C GLY A 180 -11.03 -16.92 4.89
N ILE A 181 -12.29 -16.85 4.41
CA ILE A 181 -12.83 -15.65 3.76
C ILE A 181 -13.34 -14.69 4.83
N GLU A 182 -12.69 -13.54 4.94
CA GLU A 182 -12.91 -12.54 5.98
C GLU A 182 -13.42 -11.24 5.39
N LYS A 183 -14.64 -10.87 5.78
CA LYS A 183 -15.21 -9.57 5.43
C LYS A 183 -14.64 -8.50 6.36
N VAL A 184 -13.87 -7.58 5.79
CA VAL A 184 -13.27 -6.45 6.50
C VAL A 184 -14.18 -5.23 6.37
N ILE A 185 -14.85 -4.87 7.47
CA ILE A 185 -15.74 -3.71 7.48
C ILE A 185 -14.91 -2.45 7.65
N GLN A 186 -14.90 -1.60 6.61
CA GLN A 186 -14.22 -0.31 6.63
C GLN A 186 -14.65 0.55 7.83
N GLY A 187 -13.67 1.17 8.47
CA GLY A 187 -13.90 2.10 9.57
C GLY A 187 -12.78 2.13 10.59
N ALA A 188 -12.62 3.30 11.21
CA ALA A 188 -11.51 3.57 12.14
C ALA A 188 -11.46 2.59 13.34
N LYS A 189 -12.59 2.01 13.76
CA LYS A 189 -12.60 1.00 14.84
C LYS A 189 -11.96 -0.32 14.42
N THR A 190 -12.25 -0.79 13.21
CA THR A 190 -11.71 -2.05 12.67
C THR A 190 -10.26 -1.88 12.26
N GLU A 191 -9.94 -0.74 11.64
CA GLU A 191 -8.66 -0.51 10.96
C GLU A 191 -7.56 0.04 11.87
N SER A 192 -7.89 0.78 12.93
CA SER A 192 -6.89 1.51 13.73
C SER A 192 -5.82 0.60 14.34
N VAL A 193 -6.21 -0.57 14.87
CA VAL A 193 -5.27 -1.54 15.45
C VAL A 193 -4.40 -2.21 14.38
N PRO A 194 -4.97 -2.85 13.33
CA PRO A 194 -4.20 -3.39 12.21
C PRO A 194 -3.25 -2.39 11.56
N LEU A 195 -3.73 -1.17 11.30
CA LEU A 195 -2.94 -0.11 10.70
C LEU A 195 -1.75 0.29 11.58
N GLY A 196 -1.98 0.40 12.89
CA GLY A 196 -0.93 0.68 13.87
C GLY A 196 0.11 -0.44 14.00
N GLU A 197 -0.28 -1.70 13.80
CA GLU A 197 0.65 -2.84 13.79
C GLU A 197 1.46 -2.89 12.50
N LEU A 198 0.82 -2.72 11.34
CA LEU A 198 1.50 -2.58 10.04
C LEU A 198 2.51 -1.43 10.05
N LYS A 199 2.16 -0.32 10.70
CA LYS A 199 3.09 0.79 10.91
C LYS A 199 4.33 0.38 11.71
N LYS A 200 4.19 -0.37 12.80
CA LYS A 200 5.33 -0.86 13.59
C LYS A 200 6.21 -1.81 12.79
N PHE A 201 5.61 -2.71 12.01
CA PHE A 201 6.37 -3.60 11.13
C PHE A 201 7.13 -2.81 10.07
N SER A 202 6.49 -1.79 9.48
CA SER A 202 7.11 -0.88 8.52
C SER A 202 8.30 -0.12 9.13
N GLU A 203 8.13 0.49 10.32
CA GLU A 203 9.19 1.20 11.06
C GLU A 203 10.40 0.31 11.35
N GLN A 204 10.19 -0.99 11.57
CA GLN A 204 11.24 -1.98 11.81
C GLN A 204 11.77 -2.63 10.52
N ARG A 205 11.37 -2.15 9.34
CA ARG A 205 11.73 -2.73 8.03
C ARG A 205 11.36 -4.22 7.92
N MET A 206 10.26 -4.62 8.56
CA MET A 206 9.75 -5.98 8.59
C MET A 206 8.66 -6.27 7.54
N LEU A 207 8.23 -5.25 6.78
CA LEU A 207 7.42 -5.43 5.57
C LEU A 207 8.35 -5.52 4.36
N ILE A 208 8.61 -6.75 3.89
CA ILE A 208 9.57 -7.05 2.84
C ILE A 208 8.87 -7.06 1.47
N PHE A 209 8.81 -5.90 0.84
CA PHE A 209 8.40 -5.71 -0.57
C PHE A 209 9.56 -5.23 -1.44
N ASP A 210 9.48 -5.44 -2.74
CA ASP A 210 10.49 -5.14 -3.75
C ASP A 210 9.89 -4.54 -5.05
N GLU A 211 8.65 -4.03 -4.97
CA GLU A 211 7.88 -3.46 -6.08
C GLU A 211 7.72 -1.95 -5.91
N GLU A 212 8.02 -1.18 -6.96
CA GLU A 212 7.91 0.28 -6.98
C GLU A 212 6.45 0.74 -6.83
N LEU A 213 5.49 -0.09 -7.24
CA LEU A 213 4.07 0.18 -7.00
C LEU A 213 3.75 0.20 -5.51
N MET A 214 4.28 -0.74 -4.72
CA MET A 214 4.07 -0.71 -3.26
C MET A 214 4.76 0.51 -2.62
N THR A 215 5.98 0.85 -3.07
CA THR A 215 6.66 2.11 -2.67
C THR A 215 5.77 3.33 -2.94
N PHE A 216 5.16 3.40 -4.13
CA PHE A 216 4.25 4.48 -4.49
C PHE A 216 3.01 4.52 -3.62
N ALA A 217 2.37 3.37 -3.38
CA ALA A 217 1.17 3.28 -2.58
C ALA A 217 1.42 3.72 -1.13
N MET A 218 2.48 3.20 -0.49
CA MET A 218 2.89 3.61 0.86
C MET A 218 3.22 5.11 0.92
N GLY A 219 3.90 5.65 -0.10
CA GLY A 219 4.26 7.07 -0.16
C GLY A 219 3.07 8.02 -0.30
N ASN A 220 1.90 7.51 -0.66
CA ASN A 220 0.66 8.27 -0.82
C ASN A 220 -0.25 8.21 0.42
N CYS A 221 -0.03 7.26 1.33
CA CYS A 221 -0.91 7.06 2.47
C CYS A 221 -0.88 8.24 3.44
N ILE A 222 -2.06 8.76 3.76
CA ILE A 222 -2.29 9.65 4.90
C ILE A 222 -3.27 8.98 5.85
N THR A 223 -3.28 9.39 7.12
CA THR A 223 -4.28 8.95 8.07
C THR A 223 -5.08 10.11 8.62
N ILE A 224 -6.35 9.86 8.89
CA ILE A 224 -7.16 10.76 9.72
C ILE A 224 -7.43 10.12 11.07
N GLU A 225 -7.41 10.94 12.11
CA GLU A 225 -7.68 10.53 13.48
C GLU A 225 -9.06 11.05 13.88
N ASP A 226 -9.89 10.17 14.44
CA ASP A 226 -11.19 10.57 15.00
C ASP A 226 -11.03 11.18 16.40
N THR A 227 -12.12 11.66 16.99
CA THR A 227 -12.11 12.26 18.34
C THR A 227 -11.71 11.29 19.46
N ASN A 228 -11.72 9.99 19.20
CA ASN A 228 -11.36 8.94 20.14
C ASN A 228 -9.91 8.44 19.94
N GLY A 229 -9.15 9.06 19.03
CA GLY A 229 -7.78 8.66 18.69
C GLY A 229 -7.69 7.49 17.72
N ASN A 230 -8.80 7.02 17.14
CA ASN A 230 -8.76 5.95 16.15
C ASN A 230 -8.29 6.49 14.81
N ARG A 231 -7.43 5.73 14.14
CA ARG A 231 -6.90 6.10 12.83
C ARG A 231 -7.52 5.24 11.73
N LYS A 232 -7.68 5.84 10.56
CA LYS A 232 -7.94 5.11 9.31
C LYS A 232 -7.11 5.68 8.18
N LEU A 233 -6.83 4.85 7.19
CA LEU A 233 -6.22 5.30 5.94
C LEU A 233 -7.17 6.25 5.22
N MET A 234 -6.60 7.26 4.59
CA MET A 234 -7.32 8.19 3.75
C MET A 234 -6.53 8.45 2.48
N LYS A 235 -7.26 8.54 1.37
CA LYS A 235 -6.75 9.07 0.11
C LYS A 235 -7.04 10.56 0.05
N LYS A 236 -6.02 11.37 -0.19
CA LYS A 236 -6.19 12.84 -0.24
C LYS A 236 -6.66 13.33 -1.60
N ARG A 237 -6.10 12.76 -2.67
CA ARG A 237 -6.38 13.09 -4.07
C ARG A 237 -6.60 11.80 -4.84
N SER A 238 -7.47 11.80 -5.84
CA SER A 238 -7.76 10.60 -6.65
C SER A 238 -6.52 10.02 -7.36
N GLU A 239 -5.54 10.87 -7.68
CA GLU A 239 -4.26 10.49 -8.31
C GLU A 239 -3.33 9.73 -7.34
N GLN A 240 -3.53 9.88 -6.04
CA GLN A 240 -2.74 9.23 -5.00
C GLN A 240 -3.31 7.84 -4.71
N LYS A 241 -2.78 6.84 -5.39
CA LYS A 241 -3.18 5.45 -5.21
C LYS A 241 -2.64 4.92 -3.90
N ILE A 242 -3.52 4.34 -3.08
CA ILE A 242 -3.21 3.72 -1.77
C ILE A 242 -3.75 2.29 -1.70
N ASP A 243 -4.34 1.83 -2.80
CA ASP A 243 -5.24 0.69 -2.88
C ASP A 243 -4.48 -0.61 -2.52
N ALA A 244 -3.22 -0.76 -2.95
CA ALA A 244 -2.35 -1.87 -2.55
C ALA A 244 -2.08 -1.92 -1.02
N VAL A 245 -2.04 -0.77 -0.34
CA VAL A 245 -1.88 -0.72 1.13
C VAL A 245 -3.20 -1.02 1.83
N ALA A 246 -4.34 -0.60 1.26
CA ALA A 246 -5.65 -1.00 1.76
C ALA A 246 -5.82 -2.53 1.66
N ALA A 247 -5.53 -3.11 0.50
CA ALA A 247 -5.49 -4.56 0.31
C ALA A 247 -4.50 -5.24 1.28
N MET A 248 -3.33 -4.67 1.55
CA MET A 248 -2.39 -5.20 2.56
C MET A 248 -3.00 -5.25 3.97
N MET A 249 -3.77 -4.22 4.33
CA MET A 249 -4.48 -4.15 5.60
C MET A 249 -5.55 -5.25 5.69
N ASP A 250 -6.31 -5.48 4.62
CA ASP A 250 -7.30 -6.54 4.57
C ASP A 250 -6.66 -7.93 4.68
N ALA A 251 -5.55 -8.16 3.97
CA ALA A 251 -4.76 -9.39 4.07
C ALA A 251 -4.29 -9.64 5.52
N TYR A 252 -3.78 -8.60 6.18
CA TYR A 252 -3.29 -8.70 7.54
C TYR A 252 -4.41 -8.98 8.55
N ILE A 253 -5.60 -8.39 8.37
CA ILE A 253 -6.77 -8.71 9.20
C ILE A 253 -7.19 -10.16 9.00
N ALA A 254 -7.25 -10.64 7.75
CA ALA A 254 -7.59 -12.03 7.46
C ALA A 254 -6.59 -13.02 8.07
N TYR A 255 -5.29 -12.71 7.97
CA TYR A 255 -4.22 -13.47 8.64
C TYR A 255 -4.44 -13.50 10.17
N ARG A 256 -4.73 -12.35 10.78
CA ARG A 256 -4.91 -12.24 12.24
C ARG A 256 -6.12 -13.01 12.77
N HIS A 257 -7.16 -13.17 11.95
CA HIS A 257 -8.35 -13.94 12.32
C HIS A 257 -8.17 -15.45 12.11
N ASN A 258 -7.21 -15.86 11.29
CA ASN A 258 -6.98 -17.27 10.91
C ASN A 258 -5.51 -17.70 11.13
N PRO A 259 -4.89 -17.47 12.31
CA PRO A 259 -3.48 -17.79 12.53
C PRO A 259 -3.18 -19.30 12.40
N GLU A 260 -4.12 -20.16 12.78
CA GLU A 260 -4.01 -21.62 12.69
C GLU A 260 -3.87 -22.11 11.24
N ALA A 261 -4.33 -21.32 10.28
CA ALA A 261 -4.16 -21.64 8.88
C ALA A 261 -2.68 -21.59 8.47
N PHE A 262 -1.79 -20.93 9.22
CA PHE A 262 -0.38 -20.70 8.87
C PHE A 262 0.63 -21.52 9.68
N GLU A 263 0.14 -22.43 10.53
CA GLU A 263 0.97 -23.36 11.33
C GLU A 263 1.46 -24.59 10.54
#